data_AF-A0A3A4XWD7-F1
#
_entry.id   AF-A0A3A4XWD7-F1
#
_cell.length_a   1.000
_cell.length_b   1.000
_cell.length_c   1.000
_cell.angle_alpha   90.00
_cell.angle_beta   90.00
_cell.angle_gamma   90.00
#
_symmetry.space_group_name_H-M   'P 1'
#
loop_
_entity.id
_entity.type
_entity.pdbx_description
1 polymer ?
#
loop_
_entity_poly.entity_id
_entity_poly.type
_entity_poly.pdbx_seq_one_letter_code
_entity_poly.pdbx_strand_id
1 'polypeptide(L)'
;MENKIIQILYQMADEINISAVRNERYLHHDFVQKLIAGGICCLDLTREGLLGPILLPELPTSSKYRKNDNKYYLADNGSPGFIDIAVGTDDLQPKAAIEFCFSGSGWPTERVCYNLLKLLDPLNNFECSCLFSVFKYDNNYSDNDMNRISRQMTDAVKTAKDRIGKFSDYTTNLHFFVVGCFNGGKLCLVMQMSGSSDPESVEIYGCILPFN
;
A
#
# COMPACT_ATOMS: atom_id res chain seq x y z
N MET A 1 -16.45 0.61 3.03
CA MET A 1 -15.45 1.22 2.12
C MET A 1 -14.21 0.36 2.00
N GLU A 2 -13.56 0.04 3.13
CA GLU A 2 -12.43 -0.89 3.22
C GLU A 2 -12.60 -2.17 2.38
N ASN A 3 -13.67 -2.95 2.62
CA ASN A 3 -13.92 -4.20 1.86
C ASN A 3 -13.90 -4.02 0.34
N LYS A 4 -14.41 -2.88 -0.16
CA LYS A 4 -14.45 -2.59 -1.60
C LYS A 4 -13.06 -2.26 -2.14
N ILE A 5 -12.26 -1.49 -1.39
CA ILE A 5 -10.85 -1.22 -1.73
C ILE A 5 -10.09 -2.54 -1.79
N ILE A 6 -10.21 -3.37 -0.76
CA ILE A 6 -9.56 -4.69 -0.68
C ILE A 6 -9.97 -5.58 -1.86
N GLN A 7 -11.27 -5.66 -2.19
CA GLN A 7 -11.76 -6.42 -3.34
C GLN A 7 -11.15 -5.94 -4.66
N ILE A 8 -11.05 -4.63 -4.86
CA ILE A 8 -10.40 -4.06 -6.06
C ILE A 8 -8.92 -4.43 -6.09
N LEU A 9 -8.20 -4.37 -4.96
CA LEU A 9 -6.78 -4.74 -4.91
C LEU A 9 -6.57 -6.24 -5.19
N TYR A 10 -7.44 -7.13 -4.68
CA TYR A 10 -7.42 -8.54 -5.06
C TYR A 10 -7.67 -8.75 -6.55
N GLN A 11 -8.67 -8.07 -7.12
CA GLN A 11 -8.95 -8.13 -8.55
C GLN A 11 -7.72 -7.65 -9.36
N MET A 12 -7.10 -6.55 -8.97
CA MET A 12 -5.88 -6.07 -9.62
C MET A 12 -4.75 -7.10 -9.53
N ALA A 13 -4.52 -7.70 -8.36
CA ALA A 13 -3.50 -8.74 -8.18
C ALA A 13 -3.71 -9.94 -9.13
N ASP A 14 -4.96 -10.38 -9.28
CA ASP A 14 -5.35 -11.46 -10.18
C ASP A 14 -5.22 -11.07 -11.67
N GLU A 15 -5.50 -9.81 -12.01
CA GLU A 15 -5.42 -9.31 -13.39
C GLU A 15 -4.00 -8.88 -13.82
N ILE A 16 -3.05 -8.76 -12.88
CA ILE A 16 -1.69 -8.30 -13.21
C ILE A 16 -1.07 -9.19 -14.29
N ASN A 17 -0.76 -8.54 -15.41
CA ASN A 17 0.15 -9.00 -16.43
C ASN A 17 1.38 -8.09 -16.43
N ILE A 18 2.52 -8.63 -15.98
CA ILE A 18 3.75 -7.85 -15.81
C ILE A 18 4.29 -7.24 -17.12
N SER A 19 3.94 -7.81 -18.28
CA SER A 19 4.32 -7.24 -19.58
C SER A 19 3.56 -5.95 -19.91
N ALA A 20 2.36 -5.78 -19.34
CA ALA A 20 1.54 -4.58 -19.47
C ALA A 20 1.86 -3.52 -18.40
N VAL A 21 2.26 -3.95 -17.19
CA VAL A 21 2.64 -3.04 -16.10
C VAL A 21 4.07 -2.52 -16.32
N ARG A 22 4.16 -1.32 -16.88
CA ARG A 22 5.46 -0.69 -17.18
C ARG A 22 6.04 0.16 -16.04
N ASN A 23 5.17 0.67 -15.17
CA ASN A 23 5.53 1.53 -14.05
C ASN A 23 4.36 1.65 -13.05
N GLU A 24 4.62 2.34 -11.95
CA GLU A 24 3.67 2.59 -10.86
C GLU A 24 2.43 3.36 -11.31
N ARG A 25 2.56 4.30 -12.26
CA ARG A 25 1.43 5.08 -12.80
C ARG A 25 0.35 4.19 -13.42
N TYR A 26 0.72 3.06 -14.03
CA TYR A 26 -0.27 2.11 -14.52
C TYR A 26 -1.16 1.60 -13.38
N LEU A 27 -0.56 1.24 -12.23
CA LEU A 27 -1.29 0.74 -11.07
C LEU A 27 -2.25 1.81 -10.52
N HIS A 28 -1.80 3.06 -10.43
CA HIS A 28 -2.63 4.17 -9.97
C HIS A 28 -3.86 4.33 -10.88
N HIS A 29 -3.64 4.36 -12.19
CA HIS A 29 -4.71 4.56 -13.16
C HIS A 29 -5.72 3.41 -13.14
N ASP A 30 -5.27 2.15 -13.14
CA ASP A 30 -6.17 1.00 -13.09
C ASP A 30 -7.00 0.98 -11.80
N PHE A 31 -6.36 1.23 -10.65
CA PHE A 31 -7.06 1.33 -9.37
C PHE A 31 -8.12 2.44 -9.35
N VAL A 32 -7.78 3.65 -9.80
CA VAL A 32 -8.72 4.78 -9.86
C VAL A 32 -9.90 4.45 -10.77
N GLN A 33 -9.65 3.86 -11.95
CA GLN A 33 -10.73 3.46 -12.87
C GLN A 33 -11.67 2.45 -12.22
N LYS A 34 -11.14 1.43 -11.54
CA LYS A 34 -11.96 0.44 -10.83
C LYS A 34 -12.71 1.05 -9.64
N LEU A 35 -12.13 2.00 -8.91
CA LEU A 35 -12.82 2.72 -7.83
C LEU A 35 -14.00 3.53 -8.36
N ILE A 36 -13.81 4.29 -9.44
CA ILE A 36 -14.86 5.09 -10.09
C ILE A 36 -15.96 4.19 -10.63
N ALA A 37 -15.60 3.11 -11.34
CA ALA A 37 -16.56 2.13 -11.86
C ALA A 37 -17.36 1.46 -10.74
N GLY A 38 -16.74 1.26 -9.57
CA GLY A 38 -17.43 0.77 -8.38
C GLY A 38 -18.35 1.82 -7.74
N GLY A 39 -18.31 3.09 -8.12
CA GLY A 39 -19.13 4.17 -7.56
C GLY A 39 -18.46 4.99 -6.44
N ILE A 40 -17.13 5.06 -6.38
CA ILE A 40 -16.44 6.11 -5.60
C ILE A 40 -16.40 7.38 -6.45
N CYS A 41 -16.77 8.51 -5.87
CA CYS A 41 -16.84 9.78 -6.58
C CYS A 41 -15.47 10.45 -6.66
N CYS A 42 -15.17 11.10 -7.79
CA CYS A 42 -14.13 12.11 -7.82
C CYS A 42 -14.60 13.35 -7.05
N LEU A 43 -13.65 14.13 -6.52
CA LEU A 43 -13.96 15.43 -5.96
C LEU A 43 -14.55 16.34 -7.06
N ASP A 44 -15.82 16.71 -6.89
CA ASP A 44 -16.53 17.63 -7.80
C ASP A 44 -16.75 18.96 -7.07
N LEU A 45 -15.92 19.95 -7.41
CA LEU A 45 -15.98 21.29 -6.83
C LEU A 45 -17.18 22.12 -7.33
N THR A 46 -17.95 21.60 -8.27
CA THR A 46 -19.05 22.32 -8.92
C THR A 46 -20.43 21.95 -8.37
N ARG A 47 -20.52 20.88 -7.57
CA ARG A 47 -21.77 20.44 -6.95
C ARG A 47 -21.93 21.01 -5.54
N GLU A 48 -23.13 21.49 -5.23
CA GLU A 48 -23.54 21.74 -3.85
C GLU A 48 -23.78 20.41 -3.14
N GLY A 49 -22.98 20.14 -2.10
CA GLY A 49 -23.03 18.89 -1.34
C GLY A 49 -22.22 17.77 -1.99
N LEU A 50 -21.40 17.13 -1.16
CA LEU A 50 -20.67 15.92 -1.53
C LEU A 50 -21.54 14.71 -1.20
N LEU A 51 -21.81 13.85 -2.17
CA LEU A 51 -22.58 12.61 -1.97
C LEU A 51 -21.64 11.41 -2.12
N GLY A 52 -21.32 10.79 -0.99
CA GLY A 52 -20.58 9.53 -0.94
C GLY A 52 -19.06 9.68 -0.77
N PRO A 53 -18.34 8.56 -0.76
CA PRO A 53 -16.88 8.56 -0.58
C PRO A 53 -16.15 9.24 -1.74
N ILE A 54 -15.08 9.96 -1.41
CA ILE A 54 -14.37 10.87 -2.33
C ILE A 54 -12.92 10.42 -2.49
N LEU A 55 -12.44 10.47 -3.73
CA LEU A 55 -11.02 10.34 -4.07
C LEU A 55 -10.24 11.61 -3.73
N LEU A 56 -9.17 11.45 -2.95
CA LEU A 56 -8.22 12.49 -2.55
C LEU A 56 -6.83 12.09 -3.06
N PRO A 57 -6.43 12.49 -4.29
CA PRO A 57 -5.12 12.16 -4.82
C PRO A 57 -4.02 12.97 -4.14
N GLU A 58 -2.83 12.37 -3.98
CA GLU A 58 -1.63 13.04 -3.46
C GLU A 58 -1.87 13.78 -2.14
N LEU A 59 -2.50 13.11 -1.16
CA LEU A 59 -2.79 13.71 0.14
C LEU A 59 -1.48 13.88 0.94
N PRO A 60 -1.12 15.10 1.38
CA PRO A 60 0.08 15.29 2.19
C PRO A 60 -0.08 14.62 3.56
N THR A 61 1.01 14.03 4.07
CA THR A 61 1.05 13.48 5.42
C THR A 61 1.12 14.57 6.48
N SER A 62 0.56 14.31 7.66
CA SER A 62 0.67 15.18 8.85
C SER A 62 2.11 15.31 9.32
N SER A 63 2.83 14.19 9.32
CA SER A 63 4.24 14.14 9.69
C SER A 63 5.17 14.59 8.57
N LYS A 64 6.39 14.92 8.97
CA LYS A 64 7.49 15.28 8.07
C LYS A 64 8.57 14.20 8.10
N TYR A 65 9.16 13.96 6.94
CA TYR A 65 10.18 12.95 6.74
C TYR A 65 11.45 13.55 6.17
N ARG A 66 12.59 13.00 6.56
CA ARG A 66 13.90 13.36 6.03
C ARG A 66 14.68 12.11 5.69
N LYS A 67 15.43 12.18 4.59
CA LYS A 67 16.34 11.12 4.16
C LYS A 67 17.73 11.34 4.76
N ASN A 68 18.21 10.40 5.56
CA ASN A 68 19.57 10.35 6.13
C ASN A 68 20.19 8.99 5.77
N ASP A 69 21.40 8.97 5.22
CA ASP A 69 22.11 7.72 4.82
C ASP A 69 21.25 6.75 4.00
N ASN A 70 20.56 7.29 3.00
CA ASN A 70 19.63 6.58 2.14
C ASN A 70 18.40 5.98 2.81
N LYS A 71 18.08 6.37 4.06
CA LYS A 71 16.90 5.90 4.79
C LYS A 71 16.02 7.07 5.22
N TYR A 72 14.70 6.89 5.18
CA TYR A 72 13.73 7.88 5.63
C TYR A 72 13.40 7.70 7.11
N TYR A 73 13.31 8.83 7.81
CA TYR A 73 12.94 8.93 9.22
C TYR A 73 11.99 10.11 9.43
N LEU A 74 11.21 10.07 10.51
CA LEU A 74 10.46 11.23 11.00
C LEU A 74 11.44 12.34 11.42
N ALA A 75 11.16 13.57 11.02
CA ALA A 75 11.98 14.73 11.37
C ALA A 75 11.20 16.04 11.23
N ASP A 76 11.22 16.89 12.27
CA ASP A 76 10.52 18.18 12.28
C ASP A 76 10.98 19.14 11.17
N ASN A 77 12.25 19.01 10.77
CA ASN A 77 12.87 19.76 9.66
C ASN A 77 12.81 19.03 8.31
N GLY A 78 12.02 17.97 8.21
CA GLY A 78 11.75 17.25 6.97
C GLY A 78 10.70 17.93 6.09
N SER A 79 10.26 17.21 5.06
CA SER A 79 9.13 17.58 4.21
C SER A 79 7.97 16.60 4.41
N PRO A 80 6.71 17.03 4.20
CA PRO A 80 5.60 16.09 4.13
C PRO A 80 5.88 15.03 3.05
N GLY A 81 5.46 13.80 3.33
CA GLY A 81 5.24 12.80 2.30
C GLY A 81 3.89 13.03 1.62
N PHE A 82 3.59 12.21 0.61
CA PHE A 82 2.31 12.23 -0.08
C PHE A 82 1.79 10.81 -0.18
N ILE A 83 0.52 10.63 0.17
CA ILE A 83 -0.24 9.40 -0.05
C ILE A 83 -0.74 9.40 -1.48
N ASP A 84 -0.45 8.35 -2.25
CA ASP A 84 -0.83 8.28 -3.67
C ASP A 84 -2.32 8.51 -3.86
N ILE A 85 -3.14 7.76 -3.10
CA ILE A 85 -4.60 7.86 -3.12
C ILE A 85 -5.13 7.71 -1.72
N ALA A 86 -5.88 8.70 -1.24
CA ALA A 86 -6.73 8.56 -0.07
C ALA A 86 -8.20 8.50 -0.50
N VAL A 87 -9.01 7.79 0.28
CA VAL A 87 -10.47 7.77 0.13
C VAL A 87 -11.09 8.31 1.41
N GLY A 88 -11.83 9.40 1.28
CA GLY A 88 -12.46 10.10 2.39
C GLY A 88 -13.97 10.04 2.37
N THR A 89 -14.57 10.62 3.41
CA THR A 89 -16.00 10.89 3.53
C THR A 89 -16.38 12.22 2.89
N ASP A 90 -17.66 12.54 2.89
CA ASP A 90 -18.26 13.79 2.40
C ASP A 90 -17.75 15.05 3.10
N ASP A 91 -17.19 14.92 4.30
CA ASP A 91 -16.50 15.98 5.05
C ASP A 91 -15.01 16.15 4.71
N LEU A 92 -14.54 15.48 3.65
CA LEU A 92 -13.14 15.44 3.21
C LEU A 92 -12.17 14.83 4.22
N GLN A 93 -12.66 14.14 5.26
CA GLN A 93 -11.77 13.39 6.15
C GLN A 93 -11.31 12.10 5.48
N PRO A 94 -9.99 11.90 5.28
CA PRO A 94 -9.47 10.68 4.71
C PRO A 94 -9.63 9.53 5.70
N LYS A 95 -10.21 8.42 5.24
CA LYS A 95 -10.47 7.23 6.06
C LYS A 95 -9.61 6.05 5.66
N ALA A 96 -9.33 5.94 4.35
CA ALA A 96 -8.45 4.92 3.82
C ALA A 96 -7.29 5.57 3.06
N ALA A 97 -6.08 5.03 3.20
CA ALA A 97 -4.90 5.43 2.46
C ALA A 97 -4.35 4.26 1.64
N ILE A 98 -3.96 4.53 0.40
CA ILE A 98 -3.44 3.53 -0.52
C ILE A 98 -2.12 4.06 -1.10
N GLU A 99 -1.09 3.25 -1.00
CA GLU A 99 0.21 3.43 -1.64
C GLU A 99 0.44 2.35 -2.67
N PHE A 100 1.10 2.69 -3.76
CA PHE A 100 1.57 1.73 -4.75
C PHE A 100 3.09 1.64 -4.72
N CYS A 101 3.60 0.48 -5.11
CA CYS A 101 5.02 0.31 -5.31
C CYS A 101 5.27 -0.57 -6.52
N PHE A 102 5.98 -0.04 -7.51
CA PHE A 102 6.48 -0.85 -8.62
C PHE A 102 8.01 -0.92 -8.62
N SER A 103 8.54 -2.12 -8.84
CA SER A 103 9.97 -2.31 -9.10
C SER A 103 10.21 -3.34 -10.20
N GLY A 104 10.99 -2.93 -11.20
CA GLY A 104 11.45 -3.81 -12.27
C GLY A 104 12.65 -4.70 -11.89
N SER A 105 13.18 -4.55 -10.67
CA SER A 105 14.44 -5.18 -10.23
C SER A 105 14.32 -5.77 -8.83
N GLY A 106 13.26 -6.52 -8.56
CA GLY A 106 12.99 -7.16 -7.27
C GLY A 106 12.61 -6.17 -6.16
N TRP A 107 12.76 -6.60 -4.91
CA TRP A 107 12.27 -5.91 -3.72
C TRP A 107 12.97 -4.57 -3.44
N PRO A 108 12.29 -3.42 -3.51
CA PRO A 108 12.89 -2.11 -3.28
C PRO A 108 12.78 -1.71 -1.80
N THR A 109 13.64 -2.28 -0.93
CA THR A 109 13.53 -2.20 0.54
C THR A 109 13.16 -0.83 1.08
N GLU A 110 13.91 0.22 0.73
CA GLU A 110 13.67 1.53 1.32
C GLU A 110 12.38 2.18 0.82
N ARG A 111 11.98 1.94 -0.44
CA ARG A 111 10.72 2.49 -0.96
C ARG A 111 9.52 1.86 -0.25
N VAL A 112 9.54 0.54 -0.08
CA VAL A 112 8.52 -0.18 0.69
C VAL A 112 8.46 0.34 2.13
N CYS A 113 9.61 0.42 2.80
CA CYS A 113 9.68 0.94 4.17
C CYS A 113 9.16 2.38 4.27
N TYR A 114 9.46 3.25 3.32
CA TYR A 114 8.98 4.63 3.32
C TYR A 114 7.46 4.73 3.11
N ASN A 115 6.89 3.92 2.22
CA ASN A 115 5.44 3.87 2.03
C ASN A 115 4.74 3.35 3.30
N LEU A 116 5.27 2.28 3.91
CA LEU A 116 4.77 1.77 5.19
C LEU A 116 4.92 2.80 6.31
N LEU A 117 6.00 3.59 6.32
CA LEU A 117 6.21 4.66 7.29
C LEU A 117 5.07 5.70 7.22
N LYS A 118 4.65 6.11 6.02
CA LYS A 118 3.51 7.01 5.82
C LYS A 118 2.19 6.37 6.25
N LEU A 119 1.95 5.12 5.87
CA LEU A 119 0.70 4.40 6.12
C LEU A 119 0.47 4.02 7.58
N LEU A 120 1.54 3.78 8.33
CA LEU A 120 1.49 3.38 9.74
C LEU A 120 1.67 4.54 10.72
N ASP A 121 1.97 5.74 10.22
CA ASP A 121 2.14 6.93 11.04
C ASP A 121 0.81 7.30 11.73
N PRO A 122 0.74 7.26 13.08
CA PRO A 122 -0.50 7.50 13.80
C PRO A 122 -1.03 8.94 13.62
N LEU A 123 -0.17 9.90 13.26
CA LEU A 123 -0.60 11.28 13.01
C LEU A 123 -1.39 11.45 11.71
N ASN A 124 -1.33 10.47 10.80
CA ASN A 124 -2.14 10.47 9.58
C ASN A 124 -3.57 9.94 9.82
N ASN A 125 -3.80 9.22 10.92
CA ASN A 125 -5.12 8.81 11.43
C ASN A 125 -6.06 8.11 10.41
N PHE A 126 -5.51 7.19 9.60
CA PHE A 126 -6.32 6.35 8.71
C PHE A 126 -6.93 5.18 9.48
N GLU A 127 -8.17 4.81 9.15
CA GLU A 127 -8.81 3.60 9.69
C GLU A 127 -8.28 2.34 8.96
N CYS A 128 -8.00 2.49 7.66
CA CYS A 128 -7.48 1.43 6.80
C CYS A 128 -6.31 1.95 5.95
N SER A 129 -5.22 1.20 5.91
CA SER A 129 -4.05 1.48 5.09
C SER A 129 -3.77 0.30 4.17
N CYS A 130 -3.54 0.56 2.89
CA CYS A 130 -3.22 -0.44 1.90
C CYS A 130 -1.89 -0.11 1.23
N LEU A 131 -0.99 -1.10 1.15
CA LEU A 131 0.18 -1.01 0.28
C LEU A 131 0.03 -2.07 -0.81
N PHE A 132 -0.04 -1.65 -2.06
CA PHE A 132 -0.12 -2.55 -3.21
C PHE A 132 1.17 -2.54 -4.01
N SER A 133 1.90 -3.65 -3.95
CA SER A 133 3.25 -3.75 -4.48
C SER A 133 3.37 -4.79 -5.58
N VAL A 134 4.08 -4.44 -6.66
CA VAL A 134 4.32 -5.31 -7.81
C VAL A 134 5.81 -5.32 -8.12
N PHE A 135 6.42 -6.49 -8.00
CA PHE A 135 7.87 -6.65 -8.15
C PHE A 135 8.19 -7.68 -9.22
N LYS A 136 8.99 -7.28 -10.20
CA LYS A 136 9.53 -8.20 -11.21
C LYS A 136 10.81 -8.84 -10.71
N TYR A 137 10.92 -10.14 -10.94
CA TYR A 137 12.11 -10.95 -10.68
C TYR A 137 12.53 -11.64 -11.99
N ASP A 138 13.82 -11.61 -12.30
CA ASP A 138 14.35 -12.20 -13.55
C ASP A 138 14.61 -13.71 -13.44
N ASN A 139 14.33 -14.33 -12.29
CA ASN A 139 14.41 -15.77 -12.07
C ASN A 139 13.06 -16.48 -12.23
N ASN A 140 13.10 -17.79 -12.43
CA ASN A 140 11.91 -18.64 -12.27
C ASN A 140 11.49 -18.67 -10.80
N TYR A 141 10.19 -18.86 -10.56
CA TYR A 141 9.66 -19.09 -9.24
C TYR A 141 10.26 -20.36 -8.60
N SER A 142 10.50 -20.29 -7.30
CA SER A 142 10.90 -21.37 -6.42
C SER A 142 10.08 -21.31 -5.12
N ASP A 143 9.90 -22.45 -4.46
CA ASP A 143 9.16 -22.51 -3.19
C ASP A 143 9.79 -21.64 -2.09
N ASN A 144 11.10 -21.36 -2.18
CA ASN A 144 11.79 -20.46 -1.27
C ASN A 144 11.41 -18.98 -1.46
N ASP A 145 10.88 -18.59 -2.62
CA ASP A 145 10.51 -17.20 -2.91
C ASP A 145 9.35 -16.74 -2.03
N MET A 146 8.41 -17.63 -1.72
CA MET A 146 7.30 -17.34 -0.78
C MET A 146 7.84 -16.97 0.60
N ASN A 147 8.72 -17.80 1.16
CA ASN A 147 9.35 -17.53 2.46
C ASN A 147 10.21 -16.27 2.45
N ARG A 148 10.94 -16.04 1.35
CA ARG A 148 11.78 -14.86 1.18
C ARG A 148 10.93 -13.59 1.17
N ILE A 149 9.89 -13.52 0.33
CA ILE A 149 9.03 -12.33 0.21
C ILE A 149 8.24 -12.10 1.49
N SER A 150 7.68 -13.16 2.09
CA SER A 150 7.02 -13.08 3.40
C SER A 150 7.94 -12.46 4.47
N ARG A 151 9.20 -12.92 4.57
CA ARG A 151 10.19 -12.31 5.48
C ARG A 151 10.46 -10.84 5.15
N GLN A 152 10.61 -10.51 3.87
CA GLN A 152 10.84 -9.13 3.43
C GLN A 152 9.66 -8.21 3.81
N MET A 153 8.42 -8.68 3.69
CA MET A 153 7.23 -7.94 4.14
C MET A 153 7.27 -7.68 5.65
N THR A 154 7.53 -8.73 6.44
CA THR A 154 7.61 -8.63 7.91
C THR A 154 8.73 -7.69 8.35
N ASP A 155 9.91 -7.82 7.74
CA ASP A 155 11.07 -6.96 8.04
C ASP A 155 10.80 -5.50 7.69
N ALA A 156 10.09 -5.23 6.59
CA ALA A 156 9.74 -3.87 6.18
C ALA A 156 8.75 -3.21 7.13
N VAL A 157 7.70 -3.94 7.55
CA VAL A 157 6.74 -3.46 8.57
C VAL A 157 7.46 -3.19 9.89
N LYS A 158 8.28 -4.14 10.36
CA LYS A 158 9.04 -3.98 11.59
C LYS A 158 9.95 -2.76 11.51
N THR A 159 10.69 -2.62 10.41
CA THR A 159 11.58 -1.47 10.17
C THR A 159 10.81 -0.15 10.17
N ALA A 160 9.63 -0.09 9.55
CA ALA A 160 8.79 1.11 9.55
C ALA A 160 8.31 1.45 10.97
N LYS A 161 7.81 0.47 11.71
CA LYS A 161 7.39 0.64 13.12
C LYS A 161 8.55 1.11 14.02
N ASP A 162 9.73 0.50 13.88
CA ASP A 162 10.93 0.89 14.64
C ASP A 162 11.32 2.35 14.37
N ARG A 163 11.13 2.84 13.14
CA ARG A 163 11.42 4.23 12.75
C ARG A 163 10.35 5.23 13.19
N ILE A 164 9.10 4.80 13.32
CA ILE A 164 8.01 5.59 13.92
C ILE A 164 8.26 5.74 15.43
N GLY A 165 8.77 4.68 16.06
CA GLY A 165 9.03 4.63 17.49
C GLY A 165 7.84 4.09 18.28
N LYS A 166 7.88 4.26 19.61
CA LYS A 166 6.83 3.78 20.53
C LYS A 166 5.62 4.73 20.54
N PHE A 167 4.82 4.70 19.48
CA PHE A 167 3.41 5.06 19.61
C PHE A 167 2.66 3.76 19.92
N SER A 168 2.09 3.69 21.12
CA SER A 168 1.44 2.49 21.67
C SER A 168 0.13 2.12 20.98
N ASP A 169 -0.37 2.95 20.06
CA ASP A 169 -1.76 2.94 19.62
C ASP A 169 -1.86 2.87 18.09
N TYR A 170 -1.27 1.84 17.48
CA TYR A 170 -1.54 1.54 16.07
C TYR A 170 -2.98 1.01 15.96
N THR A 171 -3.92 1.89 15.61
CA THR A 171 -5.33 1.53 15.42
C THR A 171 -5.69 1.23 13.96
N THR A 172 -4.77 1.50 13.03
CA THR A 172 -5.00 1.32 11.60
C THR A 172 -4.91 -0.16 11.20
N ASN A 173 -5.89 -0.63 10.42
CA ASN A 173 -5.81 -1.92 9.74
C ASN A 173 -4.89 -1.81 8.52
N LEU A 174 -3.80 -2.57 8.47
CA LEU A 174 -2.90 -2.63 7.31
C LEU A 174 -3.21 -3.85 6.45
N HIS A 175 -3.37 -3.61 5.14
CA HIS A 175 -3.40 -4.64 4.10
C HIS A 175 -2.23 -4.43 3.14
N PHE A 176 -1.24 -5.32 3.20
CA PHE A 176 -0.04 -5.24 2.37
C PHE A 176 -0.07 -6.35 1.32
N PHE A 177 -0.37 -5.98 0.07
CA PHE A 177 -0.39 -6.86 -1.09
C PHE A 177 0.97 -6.82 -1.80
N VAL A 178 1.52 -8.00 -2.09
CA VAL A 178 2.72 -8.16 -2.91
C VAL A 178 2.46 -9.16 -4.03
N VAL A 179 2.59 -8.70 -5.27
CA VAL A 179 2.57 -9.51 -6.48
C VAL A 179 4.01 -9.65 -6.98
N GLY A 180 4.64 -10.78 -6.66
CA GLY A 180 5.94 -11.17 -7.19
C GLY A 180 5.79 -11.82 -8.55
N CYS A 181 6.26 -11.15 -9.61
CA CYS A 181 6.21 -11.65 -10.98
C CYS A 181 7.56 -12.29 -11.35
N PHE A 182 7.54 -13.59 -11.61
CA PHE A 182 8.72 -14.39 -11.97
C PHE A 182 8.64 -14.79 -13.44
N ASN A 183 9.69 -15.41 -13.96
CA ASN A 183 9.58 -16.11 -15.24
C ASN A 183 8.59 -17.29 -15.09
N GLY A 184 7.56 -17.34 -15.94
CA GLY A 184 6.60 -18.45 -16.01
C GLY A 184 5.48 -18.48 -14.96
N GLY A 185 5.45 -17.58 -13.97
CA GLY A 185 4.29 -17.42 -13.08
C GLY A 185 4.36 -16.19 -12.17
N LYS A 186 3.30 -16.00 -11.37
CA LYS A 186 3.26 -14.97 -10.33
C LYS A 186 2.89 -15.55 -8.97
N LEU A 187 3.44 -14.95 -7.93
CA LEU A 187 3.10 -15.21 -6.53
C LEU A 187 2.36 -14.00 -5.98
N CYS A 188 1.19 -14.21 -5.40
CA CYS A 188 0.47 -13.17 -4.68
C CYS A 188 0.49 -13.48 -3.19
N LEU A 189 1.05 -12.57 -2.39
CA LEU A 189 1.00 -12.60 -0.94
C LEU A 189 0.21 -11.40 -0.41
N VAL A 190 -0.59 -11.62 0.62
CA VAL A 190 -1.32 -10.59 1.34
C VAL A 190 -1.00 -10.73 2.81
N MET A 191 -0.43 -9.68 3.39
CA MET A 191 -0.26 -9.55 4.83
C MET A 191 -1.39 -8.67 5.36
N GLN A 192 -2.13 -9.18 6.34
CA GLN A 192 -3.12 -8.44 7.07
C GLN A 192 -2.65 -8.22 8.51
N MET A 193 -2.82 -7.00 8.98
CA MET A 193 -2.58 -6.64 10.37
C MET A 193 -3.77 -5.83 10.87
N SER A 194 -4.49 -6.39 11.86
CA SER A 194 -5.50 -5.64 12.58
C SER A 194 -4.84 -4.66 13.55
N GLY A 195 -5.46 -3.49 13.78
CA GLY A 195 -5.02 -2.45 14.73
C GLY A 195 -5.06 -2.87 16.21
N SER A 196 -4.44 -4.01 16.54
CA SER A 196 -4.21 -4.46 17.92
C SER A 196 -2.79 -4.13 18.32
N SER A 197 -2.59 -3.88 19.62
CA SER A 197 -1.27 -3.59 20.21
C SER A 197 -0.33 -4.80 20.19
N ASP A 198 -0.77 -5.96 19.69
CA ASP A 198 0.04 -7.16 19.57
C ASP A 198 0.73 -7.24 18.20
N PRO A 199 2.06 -7.00 18.13
CA PRO A 199 2.83 -7.12 16.90
C PRO A 199 2.89 -8.55 16.35
N GLU A 200 2.40 -9.56 17.07
CA GLU A 200 2.34 -10.95 16.61
C GLU A 200 1.03 -11.31 15.87
N SER A 201 0.04 -10.40 15.83
CA SER A 201 -1.24 -10.59 15.09
C SER A 201 -1.11 -10.37 13.57
N VAL A 202 -0.02 -10.85 12.96
CA VAL A 202 0.23 -10.74 11.52
C VAL A 202 -0.17 -12.04 10.83
N GLU A 203 -1.14 -11.96 9.95
CA GLU A 203 -1.54 -13.09 9.11
C GLU A 203 -1.05 -12.85 7.69
N ILE A 204 -0.31 -13.82 7.13
CA ILE A 204 0.15 -13.78 5.74
C ILE A 204 -0.53 -14.91 4.99
N TYR A 205 -1.32 -14.53 4.00
CA TYR A 205 -2.01 -15.41 3.07
C TYR A 205 -1.27 -15.41 1.74
N GLY A 206 -1.17 -16.57 1.10
CA GLY A 206 -0.44 -16.71 -0.16
C GLY A 206 -1.11 -17.66 -1.13
N CYS A 207 -1.09 -17.30 -2.41
CA CYS A 207 -1.44 -18.21 -3.50
C CYS A 207 -0.47 -18.03 -4.68
N ILE A 208 -0.21 -19.13 -5.37
CA ILE A 208 0.53 -19.12 -6.63
C ILE A 208 -0.51 -19.04 -7.74
N LEU A 209 -0.39 -18.05 -8.61
CA LEU A 209 -1.28 -17.89 -9.76
C LEU A 209 -0.46 -18.13 -11.04
N PRO A 210 -0.93 -19.00 -11.95
CA PRO A 210 -0.34 -19.09 -13.28
C PRO A 210 -0.49 -17.74 -14.00
N PHE A 211 0.37 -17.46 -14.98
CA PHE A 211 0.09 -16.33 -15.90
C PHE A 211 -1.10 -16.71 -16.78
N ASN A 212 -2.08 -15.80 -16.86
CA ASN A 212 -3.12 -15.81 -17.89
C ASN A 212 -2.59 -15.25 -19.21
#